data_AF-A0A5S3Z164-F1
#
_entry.id   AF-A0A5S3Z164-F1
#
_cell.length_a   1.000
_cell.length_b   1.000
_cell.length_c   1.000
_cell.angle_alpha   90.00
_cell.angle_beta   90.00
_cell.angle_gamma   90.00
#
_symmetry.space_group_name_H-M   'P 1'
#
loop_
_entity.id
_entity.type
_entity.pdbx_description
1 polymer ?
#
loop_
_entity_poly.entity_id
_entity_poly.type
_entity_poly.pdbx_seq_one_letter_code
_entity_poly.pdbx_strand_id
1 'polypeptide(L)'
;VDDKLQTQFALAAGDSGLQFDYADASANVFNGNIVVNGLTVADPEGVAAFSIDEIVLIGYEEDKISEFTQINVQGFTLSDAIKADNIDAPKALLDAHYNFGTSLAYDAQTGYSRLKMDLVAQGLTGLNLDMELSNSTPL
;
A
#
# COMPACT_ATOMS: atom_id res chain seq x y z
N VAL A 1 4.95 -17.40 -3.45
CA VAL A 1 4.55 -16.02 -3.10
C VAL A 1 4.97 -15.13 -4.23
N ASP A 2 6.25 -15.18 -4.58
CA ASP A 2 6.86 -14.51 -5.74
C ASP A 2 6.07 -14.66 -7.03
N ASP A 3 5.76 -15.88 -7.50
CA ASP A 3 5.02 -16.05 -8.77
C ASP A 3 3.65 -15.34 -8.79
N LYS A 4 2.93 -15.34 -7.66
CA LYS A 4 1.64 -14.65 -7.54
C LYS A 4 1.83 -13.13 -7.49
N LEU A 5 2.81 -12.63 -6.73
CA LEU A 5 3.12 -11.21 -6.67
C LEU A 5 3.63 -10.68 -8.00
N GLN A 6 4.49 -11.42 -8.70
CA GLN A 6 4.95 -11.09 -10.05
C GLN A 6 3.77 -11.01 -11.02
N THR A 7 2.80 -11.93 -10.92
CA THR A 7 1.59 -11.87 -11.73
C THR A 7 0.79 -10.59 -11.44
N GLN A 8 0.60 -10.23 -10.16
CA GLN A 8 -0.12 -9.01 -9.79
C GLN A 8 0.61 -7.73 -10.23
N PHE A 9 1.93 -7.66 -10.05
CA PHE A 9 2.72 -6.53 -10.56
C PHE A 9 2.76 -6.48 -12.08
N ALA A 10 2.76 -7.62 -12.78
CA ALA A 10 2.65 -7.65 -14.23
C ALA A 10 1.28 -7.16 -14.74
N LEU A 11 0.20 -7.50 -14.04
CA LEU A 11 -1.13 -6.96 -14.33
C LEU A 11 -1.17 -5.45 -14.11
N ALA A 12 -0.68 -4.98 -12.95
CA ALA A 12 -0.59 -3.56 -12.65
C ALA A 12 0.29 -2.80 -13.66
N ALA A 13 1.40 -3.40 -14.10
CA ALA A 13 2.26 -2.87 -15.15
C ALA A 13 1.52 -2.77 -16.50
N GLY A 14 0.75 -3.79 -16.86
CA GLY A 14 -0.06 -3.79 -18.08
C GLY A 14 -1.11 -2.68 -18.12
N ASP A 15 -1.77 -2.42 -16.98
CA ASP A 15 -2.83 -1.42 -16.88
C ASP A 15 -2.30 0.01 -16.75
N SER A 16 -1.18 0.21 -16.05
CA SER A 16 -0.61 1.54 -15.78
C SER A 16 0.50 1.98 -16.74
N GLY A 17 1.14 1.03 -17.42
CA GLY A 17 2.39 1.26 -18.17
C GLY A 17 3.63 1.41 -17.28
N LEU A 18 3.49 1.35 -15.95
CA LEU A 18 4.59 1.48 -15.01
C LEU A 18 5.38 0.17 -14.90
N GLN A 19 6.64 0.29 -14.51
CA GLN A 19 7.51 -0.84 -14.21
C GLN A 19 7.64 -0.98 -12.70
N PHE A 20 7.57 -2.21 -12.20
CA PHE A 20 7.64 -2.53 -10.77
C PHE A 20 8.78 -3.51 -10.54
N ASP A 21 9.67 -3.18 -9.62
CA ASP A 21 10.78 -4.04 -9.18
C ASP A 21 10.82 -4.08 -7.65
N TYR A 22 11.17 -5.21 -7.04
CA TYR A 22 11.25 -5.36 -5.60
C TYR A 22 12.44 -6.22 -5.19
N ALA A 23 13.02 -5.93 -4.03
CA ALA A 23 14.23 -6.59 -3.56
C ALA A 23 13.96 -8.01 -3.03
N ASP A 24 12.88 -8.18 -2.26
CA ASP A 24 12.50 -9.46 -1.65
C ASP A 24 11.00 -9.50 -1.36
N ALA A 25 10.44 -10.72 -1.36
CA ALA A 25 9.09 -10.96 -0.90
C ALA A 25 9.00 -12.25 -0.09
N SER A 26 8.21 -12.23 0.98
CA SER A 26 8.02 -13.39 1.85
C SER A 26 6.56 -13.53 2.26
N ALA A 27 6.15 -14.76 2.58
CA ALA A 27 4.91 -14.99 3.31
C ALA A 27 5.19 -15.78 4.59
N ASN A 28 4.60 -15.33 5.69
CA ASN A 28 4.71 -16.01 6.96
C ASN A 28 3.61 -17.07 7.07
N VAL A 29 4.03 -18.33 7.16
CA VAL A 29 3.12 -19.49 7.21
C VAL A 29 2.28 -19.58 8.48
N PHE A 30 2.65 -18.88 9.56
CA PHE A 30 1.94 -18.94 10.83
C PHE A 30 0.80 -17.94 10.94
N ASN A 31 0.91 -16.79 10.25
CA ASN A 31 -0.10 -15.73 10.31
C ASN A 31 -0.62 -15.30 8.94
N GLY A 32 -0.11 -15.87 7.84
CA GLY A 32 -0.55 -15.58 6.48
C GLY A 32 -0.08 -14.23 5.94
N ASN A 33 0.75 -13.49 6.68
CA ASN A 33 1.18 -12.16 6.26
C ASN A 33 2.09 -12.24 5.05
N ILE A 34 1.91 -11.35 4.08
CA ILE A 34 2.82 -11.15 2.95
C ILE A 34 3.61 -9.87 3.22
N VAL A 35 4.92 -9.93 3.03
CA VAL A 35 5.84 -8.79 3.18
C VAL A 35 6.59 -8.62 1.86
N VAL A 36 6.62 -7.40 1.33
CA VAL A 36 7.41 -7.01 0.16
C VAL A 36 8.36 -5.89 0.56
N ASN A 37 9.65 -6.05 0.28
CA ASN A 37 10.68 -5.10 0.67
C ASN A 37 11.30 -4.42 -0.55
N GLY A 38 11.59 -3.12 -0.42
CA GLY A 38 12.33 -2.33 -1.38
C GLY A 38 11.65 -2.27 -2.75
N LEU A 39 10.36 -1.98 -2.79
CA LEU A 39 9.64 -1.79 -4.06
C LEU A 39 10.09 -0.47 -4.69
N THR A 40 10.47 -0.52 -5.97
CA THR A 40 10.73 0.64 -6.82
C THR A 40 9.74 0.64 -7.97
N VAL A 41 9.18 1.81 -8.26
CA VAL A 41 8.27 2.00 -9.40
C VAL A 41 8.88 3.01 -10.35
N ALA A 42 8.98 2.64 -11.62
CA ALA A 42 9.51 3.48 -12.68
C ALA A 42 8.48 3.71 -13.78
N ASP A 43 8.66 4.80 -14.52
CA ASP A 43 7.88 5.08 -15.72
C ASP A 43 8.25 4.12 -16.87
N PRO A 44 7.54 4.17 -18.02
CA PRO A 44 7.86 3.32 -19.17
C PRO A 44 9.27 3.50 -19.73
N GLU A 45 9.91 4.65 -19.51
CA GLU A 45 11.27 4.98 -19.95
C GLU A 45 12.34 4.46 -18.98
N GLY A 46 11.92 3.90 -17.84
CA GLY A 46 12.79 3.35 -16.80
C GLY A 46 13.26 4.40 -15.79
N VAL A 47 12.68 5.60 -15.79
CA VAL A 47 12.97 6.63 -14.79
C VAL A 47 12.19 6.32 -13.52
N ALA A 48 12.88 6.15 -12.40
CA ALA A 48 12.24 5.91 -11.11
C ALA A 48 11.29 7.07 -10.77
N ALA A 49 10.06 6.74 -10.39
CA ALA A 49 9.05 7.69 -9.94
C ALA A 49 8.99 7.76 -8.42
N PHE A 50 8.99 6.60 -7.76
CA PHE A 50 8.97 6.49 -6.30
C PHE A 50 9.49 5.14 -5.82
N SER A 51 9.82 5.07 -4.53
CA SER A 51 10.17 3.83 -3.84
C SER A 51 9.36 3.66 -2.57
N ILE A 52 9.26 2.41 -2.10
CA ILE A 52 8.62 2.01 -0.86
C ILE A 52 9.54 1.02 -0.15
N ASP A 53 9.86 1.30 1.10
CA ASP A 53 10.76 0.46 1.89
C ASP A 53 10.13 -0.90 2.21
N GLU A 54 8.86 -0.90 2.64
CA GLU A 54 8.15 -2.12 3.04
C GLU A 54 6.64 -2.01 2.77
N ILE A 55 6.05 -3.10 2.27
CA ILE A 55 4.62 -3.33 2.20
C ILE A 55 4.29 -4.59 2.98
N VAL A 56 3.33 -4.50 3.91
CA VAL A 56 2.84 -5.64 4.69
C VAL A 56 1.33 -5.80 4.46
N LEU A 57 0.94 -6.97 3.94
CA LEU A 57 -0.45 -7.39 3.79
C LEU A 57 -0.78 -8.43 4.87
N ILE A 58 -1.83 -8.20 5.63
CA ILE A 58 -2.27 -9.02 6.78
C ILE A 58 -3.70 -9.49 6.53
N GLY A 59 -3.98 -10.76 6.80
CA GLY A 59 -5.35 -11.30 6.87
C GLY A 59 -6.08 -11.43 5.54
N TYR A 60 -5.42 -11.24 4.40
CA TYR A 60 -6.04 -11.41 3.09
C TYR A 60 -6.41 -12.87 2.81
N GLU A 61 -7.65 -13.09 2.38
CA GLU A 61 -8.17 -14.38 1.96
C GLU A 61 -8.72 -14.24 0.52
N GLU A 62 -8.24 -15.08 -0.42
CA GLU A 62 -8.47 -14.90 -1.87
C GLU A 62 -9.94 -15.06 -2.29
N ASP A 63 -10.70 -15.94 -1.60
CA ASP A 63 -12.03 -16.39 -2.03
C ASP A 63 -13.20 -15.79 -1.23
N LYS A 64 -12.94 -14.89 -0.28
CA LYS A 64 -13.99 -14.25 0.54
C LYS A 64 -13.58 -12.88 1.06
N ILE A 65 -14.55 -12.12 1.54
CA ILE A 65 -14.27 -10.95 2.37
C ILE A 65 -13.71 -11.47 3.70
N SER A 66 -12.42 -11.23 3.94
CA SER A 66 -11.77 -11.57 5.21
C SER A 66 -12.47 -10.87 6.38
N GLU A 67 -12.49 -11.53 7.54
CA GLU A 67 -12.93 -10.89 8.79
C GLU A 67 -12.07 -9.67 9.12
N PHE A 68 -10.81 -9.71 8.70
CA PHE A 68 -9.86 -8.62 8.83
C PHE A 68 -8.84 -8.64 7.69
N THR A 69 -8.70 -7.52 6.99
CA THR A 69 -7.59 -7.28 6.06
C THR A 69 -6.92 -5.96 6.40
N GLN A 70 -5.59 -5.93 6.38
CA GLN A 70 -4.82 -4.71 6.56
C GLN A 70 -3.65 -4.64 5.57
N ILE A 71 -3.42 -3.44 5.05
CA ILE A 71 -2.24 -3.10 4.25
C ILE A 71 -1.50 -1.98 4.98
N ASN A 72 -0.21 -2.18 5.21
CA ASN A 72 0.70 -1.15 5.68
C ASN A 72 1.78 -0.92 4.63
N VAL A 73 2.06 0.34 4.35
CA VAL A 73 3.07 0.82 3.43
C VAL A 73 3.95 1.77 4.23
N GLN A 74 5.26 1.49 4.27
CA GLN A 74 6.21 2.24 5.06
C GLN A 74 7.29 2.83 4.15
N GLY A 75 7.67 4.07 4.45
CA GLY A 75 8.82 4.69 3.79
C GLY A 75 8.60 4.97 2.30
N PHE A 76 7.38 5.31 1.89
CA PHE A 76 7.16 5.80 0.54
C PHE A 76 7.94 7.11 0.34
N THR A 77 8.73 7.20 -0.72
CA THR A 77 9.48 8.40 -1.09
C THR A 77 9.41 8.69 -2.58
N LEU A 78 9.39 9.98 -2.93
CA LEU A 78 9.45 10.42 -4.32
C LEU A 78 10.89 10.37 -4.84
N SER A 79 11.06 10.08 -6.13
CA SER A 79 12.36 10.18 -6.79
C SER A 79 12.77 11.64 -6.99
N ASP A 80 14.07 11.86 -7.21
CA ASP A 80 14.58 13.20 -7.48
C ASP A 80 14.02 13.80 -8.79
N ALA A 81 13.69 12.97 -9.78
CA ALA A 81 13.05 13.41 -11.01
C ALA A 81 11.65 13.99 -10.72
N ILE A 82 10.83 13.26 -9.96
CA ILE A 82 9.50 13.76 -9.58
C ILE A 82 9.60 15.02 -8.72
N LYS A 83 10.57 15.10 -7.80
CA LYS A 83 10.78 16.32 -7.00
C LYS A 83 11.17 17.52 -7.87
N ALA A 84 12.00 17.30 -8.90
CA ALA A 84 12.44 18.35 -9.81
C ALA A 84 11.29 18.88 -10.68
N ASP A 85 10.30 18.05 -11.00
CA ASP A 85 9.12 18.47 -11.77
C ASP A 85 8.05 19.19 -10.93
N ASN A 86 8.13 19.10 -9.60
CA ASN A 86 7.13 19.64 -8.67
C ASN A 86 7.66 20.83 -7.84
N ILE A 87 8.42 21.73 -8.44
CA ILE A 87 9.10 22.87 -7.76
C ILE A 87 8.17 23.79 -6.96
N ASP A 88 6.88 23.84 -7.32
CA ASP A 88 5.89 24.68 -6.64
C ASP A 88 5.34 24.04 -5.35
N ALA A 89 5.58 22.74 -5.13
CA ALA A 89 5.18 22.06 -3.92
C ALA A 89 6.15 22.38 -2.76
N PRO A 90 5.67 22.41 -1.50
CA PRO A 90 6.53 22.61 -0.34
C PRO A 90 7.64 21.55 -0.29
N LYS A 91 8.91 21.99 -0.30
CA LYS A 91 10.08 21.09 -0.26
C LYS A 91 10.02 20.07 0.87
N ALA A 92 9.52 20.47 2.04
CA ALA A 92 9.34 19.56 3.17
C ALA A 92 8.45 18.36 2.82
N LEU A 93 7.36 18.57 2.07
CA LEU A 93 6.49 17.48 1.61
C LEU A 93 7.17 16.65 0.51
N LEU A 94 7.88 17.28 -0.42
CA LEU A 94 8.61 16.53 -1.48
C LEU A 94 9.68 15.59 -0.92
N ASP A 95 10.34 16.00 0.16
CA ASP A 95 11.42 15.24 0.81
C ASP A 95 10.93 14.34 1.96
N ALA A 96 9.62 14.30 2.23
CA ALA A 96 9.07 13.51 3.33
C ALA A 96 9.06 12.00 3.02
N HIS A 97 9.17 11.22 4.08
CA HIS A 97 8.83 9.79 4.05
C HIS A 97 7.36 9.64 4.43
N TYR A 98 6.62 8.91 3.60
CA TYR A 98 5.20 8.70 3.79
C TYR A 98 4.92 7.28 4.25
N ASN A 99 4.10 7.17 5.28
CA ASN A 99 3.55 5.89 5.73
C ASN A 99 2.05 5.90 5.47
N PHE A 100 1.53 4.81 4.93
CA PHE A 100 0.11 4.61 4.68
C PHE A 100 -0.35 3.30 5.32
N GLY A 101 -1.46 3.34 6.03
CA GLY A 101 -2.11 2.17 6.60
C GLY A 101 -3.58 2.17 6.21
N THR A 102 -4.12 1.01 5.87
CA THR A 102 -5.57 0.82 5.75
C THR A 102 -5.96 -0.53 6.30
N SER A 103 -7.08 -0.60 7.01
CA SER A 103 -7.64 -1.86 7.47
C SER A 103 -9.15 -1.89 7.34
N LEU A 104 -9.68 -3.05 6.93
CA LEU A 104 -11.10 -3.35 6.94
C LEU A 104 -11.33 -4.54 7.88
N ALA A 105 -12.17 -4.34 8.88
CA ALA A 105 -12.78 -5.43 9.64
C ALA A 105 -14.23 -5.59 9.20
N TYR A 106 -14.70 -6.82 9.01
CA TYR A 106 -16.08 -7.12 8.62
C TYR A 106 -16.62 -8.37 9.31
N ASP A 107 -17.79 -8.24 9.93
CA ASP A 107 -18.55 -9.34 10.50
C ASP A 107 -19.78 -9.63 9.63
N ALA A 108 -19.77 -10.78 8.95
CA ALA A 108 -20.85 -11.19 8.05
C ALA A 108 -22.17 -11.53 8.77
N GLN A 109 -22.14 -11.86 10.06
CA GLN A 109 -23.33 -12.22 10.82
C GLN A 109 -24.10 -10.98 11.30
N THR A 110 -23.36 -9.96 11.71
CA THR A 110 -23.93 -8.73 12.28
C THR A 110 -24.01 -7.58 11.27
N GLY A 111 -23.25 -7.66 10.17
CA GLY A 111 -23.05 -6.55 9.24
C GLY A 111 -22.15 -5.46 9.81
N TYR A 112 -21.51 -5.65 10.96
CA TYR A 112 -20.55 -4.70 11.48
C TYR A 112 -19.36 -4.57 10.53
N SER A 113 -18.96 -3.34 10.24
CA SER A 113 -17.68 -3.06 9.58
C SER A 113 -16.97 -1.90 10.23
N ARG A 114 -15.63 -1.94 10.15
CA ARG A 114 -14.76 -0.86 10.55
C ARG A 114 -13.68 -0.64 9.50
N LEU A 115 -13.64 0.57 8.96
CA LEU A 115 -12.59 1.04 8.07
C LEU A 115 -11.67 1.97 8.84
N LYS A 116 -10.38 1.67 8.85
CA LYS A 116 -9.34 2.58 9.32
C LYS A 116 -8.42 2.95 8.18
N MET A 117 -8.04 4.22 8.11
CA MET A 117 -7.01 4.71 7.19
C MET A 117 -6.09 5.67 7.92
N ASP A 118 -4.80 5.53 7.67
CA ASP A 118 -3.74 6.36 8.21
C ASP A 118 -2.83 6.80 7.06
N LEU A 119 -2.56 8.09 6.97
CA LEU A 119 -1.55 8.65 6.07
C LEU A 119 -0.68 9.61 6.86
N VAL A 120 0.61 9.34 6.94
CA VAL A 120 1.55 10.12 7.75
C VAL A 120 2.72 10.56 6.89
N ALA A 121 2.87 11.87 6.72
CA ALA A 121 4.12 12.48 6.26
C ALA A 121 5.02 12.66 7.50
N GLN A 122 6.01 11.80 7.65
CA GLN A 122 6.79 11.69 8.89
C GLN A 122 7.41 13.04 9.29
N GLY A 123 7.17 13.45 10.54
CA GLY A 123 7.67 14.71 11.11
C GLY A 123 6.95 15.98 10.64
N LEU A 124 5.91 15.87 9.80
CA LEU A 124 5.20 17.02 9.22
C LEU A 124 3.71 17.04 9.59
N THR A 125 2.95 16.05 9.12
CA THR A 125 1.50 16.00 9.30
C THR A 125 0.98 14.58 9.12
N GLY A 126 -0.24 14.33 9.59
CA GLY A 126 -0.93 13.07 9.38
C GLY A 126 -2.43 13.25 9.26
N LEU A 127 -3.05 12.32 8.56
CA LEU A 127 -4.48 12.13 8.46
C LEU A 127 -4.81 10.75 9.02
N ASN A 128 -5.79 10.69 9.92
CA ASN A 128 -6.38 9.45 10.38
C ASN A 128 -7.89 9.50 10.13
N LEU A 129 -8.44 8.40 9.63
CA LEU A 129 -9.87 8.16 9.53
C LEU A 129 -10.18 6.83 10.20
N ASP A 130 -11.20 6.84 11.04
CA ASP A 130 -11.74 5.65 11.70
C ASP A 130 -13.26 5.71 11.60
N MET A 131 -13.82 4.81 10.79
CA MET A 131 -15.24 4.74 10.49
C MET A 131 -15.78 3.40 10.94
N GLU A 132 -16.83 3.42 11.75
CA GLU A 132 -17.56 2.23 12.17
C GLU A 132 -18.99 2.28 11.61
N LEU A 133 -19.44 1.14 11.06
CA LEU A 133 -20.77 0.96 10.49
C LEU A 133 -21.39 -0.28 11.11
N SER A 134 -22.55 -0.14 11.76
CA SER A 134 -23.14 -1.25 12.52
C SER A 134 -24.02 -2.20 11.71
N ASN A 135 -24.33 -1.87 10.44
CA ASN A 135 -25.25 -2.66 9.61
C ASN A 135 -24.93 -2.48 8.11
N SER A 136 -23.72 -2.82 7.73
CA SER A 136 -23.24 -2.80 6.35
C SER A 136 -23.58 -4.11 5.62
N THR A 137 -24.03 -3.96 4.38
CA THR A 137 -24.22 -5.08 3.45
C THR A 137 -23.10 -5.05 2.42
N PRO A 138 -22.40 -6.17 2.15
CA PRO A 138 -21.46 -6.26 1.05
C PRO A 138 -22.16 -5.94 -0.27
N LEU A 139 -21.49 -5.18 -1.14
CA LEU A 139 -21.95 -4.90 -2.50
C LEU A 139 -21.66 -6.07 -3.44
#